data_AF-A0A7X0HNJ9-F1
#
_entry.id   AF-A0A7X0HNJ9-F1
#
_cell.length_a   1.000
_cell.length_b   1.000
_cell.length_c   1.000
_cell.angle_alpha   90.00
_cell.angle_beta   90.00
_cell.angle_gamma   90.00
#
_symmetry.space_group_name_H-M   'P 1'
#
loop_
_entity.id
_entity.type
_entity.pdbx_description
1 polymer ?
#
loop_
_entity_poly.entity_id
_entity_poly.type
_entity_poly.pdbx_seq_one_letter_code
_entity_poly.pdbx_strand_id
1 'polypeptide(L)' 'MIDSGRFTVLEGPVPRFDARGDAQSIYVQDPDGNTVELRWYPQDATAQG' A
#
# COMPACT_ATOMS: atom_id res chain seq x y z
N MET A 1 -1.18 17.59 -17.61
CA MET A 1 -1.60 17.89 -16.23
C MET A 1 -1.33 16.66 -15.39
N ILE A 2 -0.82 16.82 -14.18
CA ILE A 2 -0.78 15.76 -13.17
C ILE A 2 -1.83 16.18 -12.13
N ASP A 3 -2.88 15.37 -11.98
CA ASP A 3 -3.94 15.60 -11.01
C ASP A 3 -3.75 14.64 -9.83
N SER A 4 -3.73 15.15 -8.61
CA SER A 4 -3.73 14.32 -7.41
C SER A 4 -5.17 13.94 -7.09
N GLY A 5 -5.71 12.99 -7.86
CA GLY A 5 -7.05 12.45 -7.66
C GLY A 5 -7.21 11.74 -6.31
N ARG A 6 -8.45 11.53 -5.86
CA ARG A 6 -8.73 10.64 -4.73
C ARG A 6 -8.53 9.20 -5.18
N PHE A 7 -7.72 8.44 -4.43
CA PHE A 7 -7.66 6.99 -4.60
C PHE A 7 -8.98 6.35 -4.14
N THR A 8 -9.53 5.47 -4.96
CA THR A 8 -10.58 4.55 -4.52
C THR A 8 -9.91 3.42 -3.75
N VAL A 9 -10.15 3.34 -2.44
CA VAL A 9 -9.66 2.21 -1.63
C VAL A 9 -10.51 0.98 -1.92
N LEU A 10 -9.87 -0.09 -2.35
CA LEU A 10 -10.49 -1.38 -2.63
C LEU A 10 -10.49 -2.27 -1.38
N GLU A 11 -9.37 -2.28 -0.65
CA GLU A 11 -9.18 -3.08 0.57
C GLU A 11 -8.07 -2.48 1.42
N GLY A 12 -8.18 -2.56 2.74
CA GLY A 12 -7.12 -2.16 3.67
C GLY A 12 -7.55 -1.15 4.74
N PRO A 13 -6.70 -0.95 5.77
CA PRO A 13 -5.44 -1.63 6.01
C PRO A 13 -5.64 -3.11 6.39
N VAL A 14 -4.92 -4.01 5.72
CA VAL A 14 -4.97 -5.46 5.96
C VAL A 14 -3.58 -6.05 6.18
N PRO A 15 -3.43 -7.08 7.03
CA PRO A 15 -2.18 -7.80 7.16
C PRO A 15 -1.93 -8.67 5.92
N ARG A 16 -0.69 -8.70 5.45
CA ARG A 16 -0.20 -9.57 4.37
C ARG A 16 1.14 -10.16 4.79
N PHE A 17 1.45 -11.36 4.28
CA PHE A 17 2.69 -12.06 4.56
C PHE A 17 3.45 -12.32 3.26
N ASP A 18 4.76 -12.08 3.27
CA ASP A 18 5.65 -12.42 2.15
C ASP A 18 7.04 -12.85 2.61
N ALA A 19 8.02 -12.86 1.69
CA ALA A 19 9.40 -13.26 1.96
C ALA A 19 10.12 -12.39 3.01
N ARG A 20 9.68 -11.16 3.25
CA ARG A 20 10.20 -10.25 4.29
C ARG A 20 9.44 -10.38 5.62
N GLY A 21 8.39 -11.19 5.67
CA GLY A 21 7.55 -11.40 6.86
C GLY A 21 6.23 -10.64 6.79
N ASP A 22 5.69 -10.27 7.97
CA ASP A 22 4.42 -9.56 8.08
C ASP A 22 4.53 -8.10 7.62
N ALA A 23 3.53 -7.67 6.86
CA ALA A 23 3.37 -6.33 6.34
C ALA A 23 1.92 -5.85 6.47
N GLN A 24 1.72 -4.54 6.42
CA GLN A 24 0.41 -3.91 6.26
C GLN A 24 0.26 -3.41 4.82
N SER A 25 -0.88 -3.72 4.20
CA SER A 25 -1.18 -3.32 2.83
C SER A 25 -2.50 -2.56 2.71
N ILE A 26 -2.53 -1.64 1.74
CA ILE A 26 -3.75 -1.00 1.22
C ILE A 26 -3.76 -1.21 -0.29
N TYR A 27 -4.91 -1.62 -0.83
CA TYR A 27 -5.16 -1.76 -2.25
C TYR A 27 -6.02 -0.59 -2.71
N VAL A 28 -5.57 0.10 -3.76
CA VAL A 28 -6.29 1.21 -4.37
C VAL A 28 -6.48 1.00 -5.86
N GLN A 29 -7.51 1.62 -6.43
CA GLN A 29 -7.65 1.76 -7.88
C GLN A 29 -7.11 3.13 -8.32
N ASP A 30 -6.24 3.14 -9.31
CA ASP A 30 -5.79 4.36 -9.99
C ASP A 30 -6.84 4.85 -11.02
N PRO A 31 -6.71 6.08 -11.56
CA PRO A 31 -7.67 6.61 -12.53
C PRO A 31 -7.78 5.82 -13.84
N ASP A 32 -6.76 5.04 -14.20
CA ASP A 32 -6.75 4.20 -15.41
C ASP A 32 -7.38 2.81 -15.15
N GLY A 33 -7.76 2.54 -13.90
CA GLY A 33 -8.43 1.31 -13.48
C GLY A 33 -7.49 0.21 -12.98
N ASN A 34 -6.19 0.46 -12.86
CA ASN A 34 -5.26 -0.54 -12.33
C ASN A 34 -5.41 -0.68 -10.82
N THR A 35 -5.22 -1.90 -10.31
CA THR A 35 -5.08 -2.16 -8.87
C THR A 35 -3.63 -1.96 -8.45
N VAL A 36 -3.40 -1.02 -7.54
CA VAL A 36 -2.10 -0.72 -6.94
C VAL A 36 -2.10 -1.17 -5.48
N GLU A 37 -1.08 -1.92 -5.08
CA GLU A 37 -0.82 -2.24 -3.68
C GLU A 37 0.22 -1.29 -3.10
N LEU A 38 -0.14 -0.59 -2.02
CA LEU A 38 0.79 0.14 -1.17
C LEU A 38 1.08 -0.72 0.05
N ARG A 39 2.35 -1.11 0.23
CA ARG A 39 2.79 -2.00 1.30
C ARG A 39 3.79 -1.30 2.22
N TRP A 40 3.61 -1.50 3.52
CA TRP A 40 4.53 -1.04 4.56
C TRP A 40 4.91 -2.16 5.52
N TYR A 41 6.19 -2.20 5.87
CA TYR A 41 6.79 -3.17 6.77
C TYR A 41 7.09 -2.49 8.11
N PRO A 42 6.54 -2.97 9.23
CA PRO A 42 6.83 -2.40 10.55
C PRO A 42 8.32 -2.32 10.88
N GLN A 43 9.13 -3.23 10.32
CA GLN A 43 10.58 -3.27 10.46
C GLN A 43 11.26 -2.00 9.90
N ASP A 44 10.66 -1.37 8.87
CA ASP A 44 11.19 -0.15 8.26
C ASP A 44 11.05 1.07 9.21
N ALA A 45 10.14 1.03 10.19
CA ALA A 45 9.99 2.07 11.22
C ALA A 45 11.25 2.19 12.09
N THR A 46 11.90 1.05 12.36
CA THR A 46 13.07 0.95 13.24
C THR A 46 14.40 1.07 12.50
N ALA A 47 14.40 0.92 11.18
CA ALA A 47 15.62 0.98 10.35
C ALA A 47 16.12 2.42 10.08
N GLN A 48 15.29 3.44 10.35
CA GLN A 48 15.60 4.86 10.14
C GLN A 48 16.33 5.52 11.34
N GLY A 49 17.04 4.71 12.15
CA GLY A 49 17.80 5.15 13.33
C GLY A 49 19.22 5.61 13.00
#